data_AF-A0A495E6U2-F1
#
_entry.id   AF-A0A495E6U2-F1
#
_cell.length_a   1.000
_cell.length_b   1.000
_cell.length_c   1.000
_cell.angle_alpha   90.00
_cell.angle_beta   90.00
_cell.angle_gamma   90.00
#
_symmetry.space_group_name_H-M   'P 1'
#
loop_
_entity.id
_entity.type
_entity.pdbx_description
1 polymer ?
#
loop_
_entity_poly.entity_id
_entity_poly.type
_entity_poly.pdbx_seq_one_letter_code
_entity_poly.pdbx_strand_id
1 'polypeptide(L)'
;MALDRTSLRTDIGYLSRRRKAAAQPEPRPAAQTTATSPELGTSRPSPSGLTLGANRARSGGLTLDGRPAPTPSAKASVTPGPGPGPVPSPSERFFPAPDFGSVRELGEANPVVRLNARQSAIGSLLVTGVRSVAWEDQQLTAGAHHVDGHKAGTAVVTPGNRPLAGVQDAAGIVSLRHVRLLRRVLFVAGETPLTVGVFDGAAAAVAARNDAGLRSVLYVARVGALLELRAEFVAADASDAAIWAIFGFNMTIPLDQRVLRR
;
A
#
# COMPACT_ATOMS: atom_id res chain seq x y z
N MET A 1 4.16 -14.47 29.51
CA MET A 1 2.80 -13.92 29.34
C MET A 1 2.61 -13.53 27.88
N ALA A 2 1.38 -13.69 27.37
CA ALA A 2 1.06 -13.81 25.94
C ALA A 2 1.41 -12.55 25.11
N LEU A 3 2.08 -12.77 23.98
CA LEU A 3 2.28 -11.78 22.92
C LEU A 3 0.94 -11.52 22.26
N ASP A 4 0.43 -10.30 22.41
CA ASP A 4 -0.79 -9.86 21.76
C ASP A 4 -0.55 -9.86 20.24
N ARG A 5 -1.26 -10.75 19.55
CA ARG A 5 -1.12 -10.95 18.10
C ARG A 5 -1.80 -9.77 17.41
N THR A 6 -1.02 -9.04 16.63
CA THR A 6 -1.41 -7.97 15.71
C THR A 6 -2.59 -8.40 14.85
N SER A 7 -3.78 -8.20 15.39
CA SER A 7 -5.03 -8.33 14.66
C SER A 7 -5.07 -7.13 13.72
N LEU A 8 -5.11 -7.39 12.41
CA LEU A 8 -5.31 -6.37 11.38
C LEU A 8 -6.39 -5.38 11.84
N ARG A 9 -6.00 -4.15 12.18
CA ARG A 9 -6.89 -3.10 12.67
C ARG A 9 -7.89 -2.69 11.58
N THR A 10 -9.05 -3.34 11.58
CA THR A 10 -10.19 -3.03 10.69
C THR A 10 -11.05 -1.86 11.17
N ASP A 11 -10.75 -1.32 12.35
CA ASP A 11 -11.38 -0.16 13.00
C ASP A 11 -11.01 1.17 12.32
N ILE A 12 -9.94 1.20 11.51
CA ILE A 12 -9.61 2.35 10.68
C ILE A 12 -10.68 2.49 9.59
N GLY A 13 -11.47 3.57 9.67
CA GLY A 13 -12.74 3.74 8.92
C GLY A 13 -12.68 3.68 7.39
N TYR A 14 -11.49 3.56 6.80
CA TYR A 14 -11.30 3.34 5.38
C TYR A 14 -10.58 2.04 5.01
N LEU A 15 -10.04 1.32 5.99
CA LEU A 15 -9.59 -0.07 5.81
C LEU A 15 -10.77 -1.04 5.90
N SER A 16 -11.88 -0.62 6.50
CA SER A 16 -13.15 -1.32 6.41
C SER A 16 -13.71 -1.23 4.98
N ARG A 17 -13.78 -2.38 4.31
CA ARG A 17 -14.43 -2.53 3.02
C ARG A 17 -15.88 -2.03 3.17
N ARG A 18 -16.27 -0.94 2.48
CA ARG A 18 -17.65 -0.46 2.45
C ARG A 18 -18.54 -1.57 1.87
N ARG A 19 -19.10 -2.42 2.73
CA ARG A 19 -20.17 -3.32 2.36
C ARG A 19 -21.38 -2.44 2.09
N LYS A 20 -21.83 -2.40 0.84
CA LYS A 20 -23.16 -1.91 0.50
C LYS A 20 -24.14 -2.72 1.36
N ALA A 21 -24.91 -2.05 2.20
CA ALA A 21 -25.90 -2.71 3.05
C ALA A 21 -26.81 -3.54 2.14
N ALA A 22 -26.84 -4.86 2.36
CA ALA A 22 -27.92 -5.69 1.84
C ALA A 22 -29.20 -5.20 2.53
N ALA A 23 -30.26 -4.98 1.73
CA ALA A 23 -31.56 -4.56 2.22
C ALA A 23 -31.98 -5.47 3.39
N GLN A 24 -32.22 -4.85 4.53
CA GLN A 24 -32.70 -5.49 5.74
C GLN A 24 -34.11 -6.05 5.45
N PRO A 25 -34.38 -7.35 5.69
CA PRO A 25 -35.72 -7.88 5.53
C PRO A 25 -36.64 -7.30 6.62
N GLU A 26 -37.76 -6.75 6.15
CA GLU A 26 -38.86 -6.19 6.93
C GLU A 26 -39.38 -7.18 8.00
N PRO A 27 -39.65 -6.73 9.24
CA PRO A 27 -40.35 -7.55 10.22
C PRO A 27 -41.85 -7.65 9.87
N ARG A 28 -42.36 -8.90 9.80
CA ARG A 28 -43.79 -9.22 9.69
C ARG A 28 -44.59 -8.59 10.84
N PRO A 29 -45.71 -7.90 10.57
CA PRO A 29 -46.69 -7.55 11.60
C PRO A 29 -47.69 -8.69 11.87
N ALA A 30 -48.11 -8.80 13.13
CA ALA A 30 -49.15 -9.70 13.62
C ALA A 30 -50.58 -9.16 13.32
N ALA A 31 -51.54 -10.09 13.26
CA ALA A 31 -52.96 -9.96 12.91
C ALA A 31 -53.74 -8.94 13.81
N GLN A 32 -54.52 -8.01 13.23
CA GLN A 32 -55.96 -8.04 12.84
C GLN A 32 -56.93 -7.42 13.87
N THR A 33 -57.70 -6.41 13.42
CA THR A 33 -59.13 -6.02 13.64
C THR A 33 -59.23 -4.49 13.40
N THR A 34 -60.17 -3.86 12.70
CA THR A 34 -61.55 -4.12 12.19
C THR A 34 -61.92 -3.02 11.16
N ALA A 35 -62.78 -3.35 10.17
CA ALA A 35 -63.74 -2.52 9.38
C ALA A 35 -63.20 -1.23 8.64
N THR A 36 -63.55 -0.86 7.40
CA THR A 36 -64.82 -0.92 6.63
C THR A 36 -64.50 -0.57 5.15
N SER A 37 -65.16 -1.22 4.17
CA SER A 37 -65.21 -0.85 2.72
C SER A 37 -66.20 0.30 2.46
N PRO A 38 -66.37 0.91 1.25
CA PRO A 38 -66.00 0.53 -0.15
C PRO A 38 -65.23 1.66 -0.90
N GLU A 39 -64.84 1.67 -2.19
CA GLU A 39 -65.49 1.30 -3.46
C GLU A 39 -64.51 1.51 -4.65
N LEU A 40 -64.77 0.88 -5.81
CA LEU A 40 -64.27 1.15 -7.19
C LEU A 40 -62.75 0.97 -7.45
N GLY A 41 -62.23 0.25 -8.45
CA GLY A 41 -62.74 -0.35 -9.67
C GLY A 41 -61.53 -0.60 -10.62
N THR A 42 -61.75 -1.36 -11.70
CA THR A 42 -60.88 -1.51 -12.91
C THR A 42 -59.64 -2.44 -12.90
N SER A 43 -59.89 -3.68 -13.37
CA SER A 43 -59.23 -4.38 -14.51
C SER A 43 -57.74 -4.77 -14.54
N ARG A 44 -57.52 -6.10 -14.49
CA ARG A 44 -56.50 -7.01 -15.13
C ARG A 44 -56.17 -6.64 -16.61
N PRO A 45 -55.20 -7.27 -17.35
CA PRO A 45 -54.21 -8.31 -17.00
C PRO A 45 -52.76 -8.13 -17.57
N SER A 46 -51.83 -8.99 -17.14
CA SER A 46 -50.57 -9.34 -17.85
C SER A 46 -50.81 -10.33 -19.00
N PRO A 47 -49.90 -10.41 -19.99
CA PRO A 47 -49.22 -11.68 -20.31
C PRO A 47 -47.70 -11.49 -20.65
N SER A 48 -46.83 -12.42 -20.23
CA SER A 48 -46.17 -13.47 -21.05
C SER A 48 -45.32 -12.92 -22.19
N GLY A 49 -44.00 -13.15 -22.29
CA GLY A 49 -43.32 -14.45 -22.32
C GLY A 49 -42.89 -14.75 -23.77
N LEU A 50 -41.79 -15.52 -23.96
CA LEU A 50 -41.16 -16.04 -25.21
C LEU A 50 -39.89 -15.29 -25.68
N THR A 51 -38.82 -15.89 -26.22
CA THR A 51 -38.10 -17.18 -26.08
C THR A 51 -36.85 -17.11 -26.98
N LEU A 52 -35.89 -18.00 -26.71
CA LEU A 52 -34.70 -18.42 -27.47
C LEU A 52 -34.61 -18.08 -28.97
N GLY A 53 -33.39 -17.66 -29.36
CA GLY A 53 -32.89 -17.75 -30.73
C GLY A 53 -31.38 -18.03 -30.73
N ALA A 54 -31.01 -19.29 -30.46
CA ALA A 54 -29.66 -19.81 -30.70
C ALA A 54 -29.54 -20.21 -32.17
N ASN A 55 -28.57 -19.66 -32.90
CA ASN A 55 -28.18 -20.16 -34.22
C ASN A 55 -26.75 -20.72 -34.17
N ARG A 56 -26.66 -21.97 -34.62
CA ARG A 56 -25.52 -22.89 -34.65
C ARG A 56 -25.10 -23.12 -36.10
N ALA A 57 -23.84 -23.52 -36.27
CA ALA A 57 -23.19 -24.16 -37.44
C ALA A 57 -22.74 -23.21 -38.57
N ARG A 58 -21.57 -23.39 -39.22
CA ARG A 58 -20.82 -24.59 -39.64
C ARG A 58 -19.31 -24.27 -39.63
N SER A 59 -18.39 -25.10 -39.12
CA SER A 59 -17.74 -26.28 -39.73
C SER A 59 -17.34 -26.18 -41.20
N GLY A 60 -16.03 -26.23 -41.46
CA GLY A 60 -15.41 -26.37 -42.78
C GLY A 60 -13.91 -26.63 -42.64
N GLY A 61 -13.54 -27.88 -42.37
CA GLY A 61 -12.17 -28.36 -42.47
C GLY A 61 -11.82 -28.71 -43.91
N LEU A 62 -10.55 -28.57 -44.28
CA LEU A 62 -9.99 -29.12 -45.50
C LEU A 62 -8.52 -29.49 -45.23
N THR A 63 -8.31 -30.79 -45.11
CA THR A 63 -7.01 -31.48 -45.15
C THR A 63 -6.76 -31.94 -46.58
N LEU A 64 -5.53 -31.79 -47.10
CA LEU A 64 -4.94 -32.77 -48.02
C LEU A 64 -3.40 -32.67 -48.03
N ASP A 65 -2.80 -33.76 -47.56
CA ASP A 65 -1.57 -34.46 -47.99
C ASP A 65 -0.29 -33.75 -48.44
N GLY A 66 0.83 -34.30 -47.97
CA GLY A 66 2.12 -34.20 -48.67
C GLY A 66 3.37 -34.27 -47.78
N ARG A 67 3.61 -35.40 -47.09
CA ARG A 67 4.88 -35.69 -46.43
C ARG A 67 5.91 -36.19 -47.47
N PRO A 68 7.16 -35.70 -47.43
CA PRO A 68 8.30 -36.60 -47.58
C PRO A 68 9.20 -36.59 -46.34
N ALA A 69 9.83 -37.74 -46.09
CA ALA A 69 10.75 -37.97 -44.97
C ALA A 69 12.08 -37.18 -45.13
N PRO A 70 12.69 -36.71 -44.02
CA PRO A 70 14.02 -36.12 -44.07
C PRO A 70 15.12 -37.20 -44.05
N THR A 71 16.09 -37.05 -44.95
CA THR A 71 17.40 -37.73 -44.92
C THR A 71 18.26 -37.22 -43.76
N PRO A 72 19.08 -38.07 -43.12
CA PRO A 72 19.96 -37.65 -42.04
C PRO A 72 21.24 -37.05 -42.64
N SER A 73 21.36 -35.72 -42.62
CA SER A 73 22.63 -35.03 -42.92
C SER A 73 23.30 -34.55 -41.63
N ALA A 74 24.60 -34.78 -41.62
CA ALA A 74 25.48 -34.76 -40.49
C ALA A 74 25.68 -33.37 -39.86
N LYS A 75 25.97 -33.44 -38.55
CA LYS A 75 26.57 -32.44 -37.66
C LYS A 75 27.21 -31.23 -38.36
N ALA A 76 26.59 -30.08 -38.23
CA ALA A 76 27.29 -28.80 -38.10
C ALA A 76 26.96 -28.25 -36.71
N SER A 77 27.91 -28.40 -35.79
CA SER A 77 27.88 -27.77 -34.47
C SER A 77 28.00 -26.26 -34.68
N VAL A 78 26.87 -25.58 -34.82
CA VAL A 78 26.82 -24.12 -34.74
C VAL A 78 26.95 -23.76 -33.27
N THR A 79 28.14 -23.31 -32.88
CA THR A 79 28.35 -22.64 -31.61
C THR A 79 27.34 -21.49 -31.52
N PRO A 80 26.44 -21.44 -30.52
CA PRO A 80 25.62 -20.27 -30.31
C PRO A 80 26.57 -19.12 -30.02
N GLY A 81 26.59 -18.10 -30.89
CA GLY A 81 27.22 -16.83 -30.56
C GLY A 81 26.63 -16.31 -29.24
N PRO A 82 27.39 -15.49 -28.48
CA PRO A 82 26.94 -15.01 -27.18
C PRO A 82 25.66 -14.19 -27.39
N GLY A 83 24.51 -14.83 -27.13
CA GLY A 83 23.24 -14.13 -27.05
C GLY A 83 23.35 -13.07 -25.97
N PRO A 84 22.63 -11.94 -26.10
CA PRO A 84 22.61 -10.92 -25.05
C PRO A 84 22.28 -11.63 -23.74
N GLY A 85 23.20 -11.51 -22.77
CA GLY A 85 23.04 -12.13 -21.46
C GLY A 85 21.71 -11.74 -20.83
N PRO A 86 21.13 -12.58 -19.97
CA PRO A 86 19.88 -12.26 -19.27
C PRO A 86 19.97 -10.85 -18.70
N VAL A 87 19.04 -9.98 -19.08
CA VAL A 87 18.99 -8.63 -18.52
C VAL A 87 18.81 -8.80 -17.02
N PRO A 88 19.72 -8.26 -16.19
CA PRO A 88 19.67 -8.48 -14.76
C PRO A 88 18.32 -8.05 -14.22
N SER A 89 17.77 -8.89 -13.35
CA SER A 89 16.52 -8.63 -12.64
C SER A 89 16.59 -7.23 -12.02
N PRO A 90 15.50 -6.44 -11.96
CA PRO A 90 15.53 -5.13 -11.29
C PRO A 90 16.14 -5.20 -9.88
N SER A 91 15.93 -6.33 -9.19
CA SER A 91 16.49 -6.69 -7.89
C SER A 91 18.03 -6.75 -7.85
N GLU A 92 18.67 -7.19 -8.94
CA GLU A 92 20.14 -7.37 -9.06
C GLU A 92 20.87 -6.04 -9.27
N ARG A 93 20.16 -4.98 -9.65
CA ARG A 93 20.71 -3.62 -9.75
C ARG A 93 20.69 -2.86 -8.43
N PHE A 94 20.08 -3.43 -7.39
CA PHE A 94 20.05 -2.83 -6.07
C PHE A 94 21.14 -3.44 -5.19
N PHE A 95 21.66 -2.63 -4.26
CA PHE A 95 22.51 -3.18 -3.20
C PHE A 95 21.74 -4.28 -2.45
N PRO A 96 22.42 -5.38 -2.07
CA PRO A 96 21.77 -6.48 -1.38
C PRO A 96 21.16 -5.97 -0.07
N ALA A 97 19.89 -6.31 0.16
CA ALA A 97 19.17 -6.02 1.40
C ALA A 97 18.27 -7.24 1.71
N PRO A 98 18.20 -7.69 2.97
CA PRO A 98 17.27 -8.74 3.38
C PRO A 98 15.82 -8.40 3.06
N ASP A 99 15.02 -9.41 2.73
CA ASP A 99 13.59 -9.23 2.50
C ASP A 99 12.86 -8.86 3.80
N PHE A 100 11.87 -7.99 3.69
CA PHE A 100 11.02 -7.62 4.83
C PHE A 100 10.27 -8.84 5.39
N GLY A 101 10.35 -9.03 6.71
CA GLY A 101 9.81 -10.20 7.41
C GLY A 101 10.81 -11.32 7.64
N SER A 102 11.99 -11.29 6.99
CA SER A 102 13.11 -12.18 7.35
C SER A 102 13.83 -11.73 8.61
N VAL A 103 13.88 -10.42 8.84
CA VAL A 103 14.44 -9.78 10.03
C VAL A 103 13.28 -9.32 10.92
N ARG A 104 13.29 -9.74 12.18
CA ARG A 104 12.26 -9.34 13.17
C ARG A 104 12.50 -7.96 13.77
N GLU A 105 13.76 -7.55 13.87
CA GLU A 105 14.16 -6.30 14.50
C GLU A 105 15.27 -5.63 13.68
N LEU A 106 15.05 -4.38 13.30
CA LEU A 106 16.09 -3.55 12.68
C LEU A 106 16.85 -2.81 13.78
N GLY A 107 18.16 -2.78 13.63
CA GLY A 107 19.07 -2.10 14.53
C GLY A 107 20.48 -2.08 13.94
N GLU A 108 21.50 -1.83 14.75
CA GLU A 108 22.88 -1.69 14.25
C GLU A 108 23.39 -2.93 13.50
N ALA A 109 23.03 -4.13 13.96
CA ALA A 109 23.44 -5.39 13.32
C ALA A 109 22.70 -5.66 12.00
N ASN A 110 21.43 -5.26 11.91
CA ASN A 110 20.58 -5.45 10.73
C ASN A 110 19.85 -4.14 10.42
N PRO A 111 20.56 -3.12 9.90
CA PRO A 111 19.99 -1.78 9.81
C PRO A 111 19.01 -1.66 8.65
N VAL A 112 19.06 -2.54 7.65
CA VAL A 112 18.32 -2.39 6.40
C VAL A 112 17.51 -3.63 6.07
N VAL A 113 16.28 -3.41 5.58
CA VAL A 113 15.44 -4.42 4.93
C VAL A 113 14.71 -3.80 3.74
N ARG A 114 14.27 -4.64 2.79
CA ARG A 114 13.54 -4.19 1.61
C ARG A 114 12.19 -4.88 1.49
N LEU A 115 11.16 -4.09 1.23
CA LEU A 115 9.84 -4.61 0.92
C LEU A 115 9.86 -5.16 -0.51
N ASN A 116 9.20 -6.30 -0.71
CA ASN A 116 8.99 -6.81 -2.05
C ASN A 116 7.94 -5.95 -2.81
N ALA A 117 7.75 -6.23 -4.10
CA ALA A 117 6.85 -5.47 -4.96
C ALA A 117 5.39 -5.47 -4.48
N ARG A 118 4.94 -6.60 -3.92
CA ARG A 118 3.58 -6.76 -3.41
C ARG A 118 3.37 -5.93 -2.14
N GLN A 119 4.32 -6.03 -1.20
CA GLN A 119 4.35 -5.25 0.03
C GLN A 119 4.41 -3.76 -0.26
N SER A 120 5.17 -3.33 -1.26
CA SER A 120 5.33 -1.92 -1.62
C SER A 120 4.13 -1.31 -2.36
N ALA A 121 3.14 -2.10 -2.79
CA ALA A 121 2.05 -1.63 -3.65
C ALA A 121 0.65 -1.74 -3.03
N ILE A 122 0.47 -2.55 -1.98
CA ILE A 122 -0.84 -2.89 -1.44
C ILE A 122 -1.05 -2.25 -0.07
N GLY A 123 -2.14 -1.48 0.05
CA GLY A 123 -2.58 -0.94 1.33
C GLY A 123 -1.72 0.23 1.80
N SER A 124 -1.37 0.20 3.09
CA SER A 124 -0.56 1.21 3.76
C SER A 124 0.58 0.54 4.51
N LEU A 125 1.71 1.22 4.60
CA LEU A 125 2.73 0.92 5.60
C LEU A 125 2.33 1.67 6.86
N LEU A 126 2.19 0.95 7.96
CA LEU A 126 1.81 1.48 9.26
C LEU A 126 3.01 1.40 10.20
N VAL A 127 3.27 2.48 10.94
CA VAL A 127 4.34 2.55 11.93
C VAL A 127 3.75 3.04 13.24
N THR A 128 3.68 2.19 14.26
CA THR A 128 3.28 2.60 15.61
C THR A 128 4.49 3.04 16.43
N GLY A 129 4.27 3.67 17.58
CA GLY A 129 5.36 4.14 18.45
C GLY A 129 6.06 5.40 17.95
N VAL A 130 5.50 6.05 16.92
CA VAL A 130 6.06 7.28 16.34
C VAL A 130 5.79 8.47 17.25
N ARG A 131 6.71 9.44 17.29
CA ARG A 131 6.45 10.79 17.84
C ARG A 131 6.17 11.81 16.75
N SER A 132 6.87 11.67 15.62
CA SER A 132 6.74 12.56 14.48
C SER A 132 7.06 11.82 13.17
N VAL A 133 6.49 12.33 12.08
CA VAL A 133 6.68 11.81 10.73
C VAL A 133 7.01 12.98 9.82
N ALA A 134 8.08 12.86 9.02
CA ALA A 134 8.39 13.79 7.94
C ALA A 134 8.36 13.06 6.60
N TRP A 135 7.94 13.73 5.54
CA TRP A 135 7.86 13.15 4.21
C TRP A 135 8.32 14.14 3.16
N GLU A 136 8.65 13.59 2.00
CA GLU A 136 8.99 14.34 0.81
C GLU A 136 8.53 13.55 -0.42
N ASP A 137 7.84 14.24 -1.33
CA ASP A 137 7.38 13.67 -2.61
C ASP A 137 8.45 13.79 -3.71
N GLN A 138 8.14 13.29 -4.90
CA GLN A 138 9.02 13.38 -6.07
C GLN A 138 9.30 14.82 -6.53
N GLN A 139 8.42 15.75 -6.18
CA GLN A 139 8.49 17.17 -6.52
C GLN A 139 9.23 17.98 -5.45
N LEU A 140 9.80 17.31 -4.44
CA LEU A 140 10.47 17.91 -3.29
C LEU A 140 9.53 18.72 -2.40
N THR A 141 8.22 18.46 -2.48
CA THR A 141 7.25 18.95 -1.51
C THR A 141 7.44 18.17 -0.21
N ALA A 142 7.88 18.86 0.83
CA ALA A 142 8.14 18.31 2.13
C ALA A 142 7.16 18.84 3.18
N GLY A 143 6.79 17.96 4.10
CA GLY A 143 6.00 18.29 5.26
C GLY A 143 6.28 17.34 6.42
N ALA A 144 5.73 17.66 7.57
CA ALA A 144 5.81 16.85 8.77
C ALA A 144 4.54 16.94 9.60
N HIS A 145 4.31 15.89 10.40
CA HIS A 145 3.16 15.75 11.28
C HIS A 145 3.61 15.06 12.57
N HIS A 146 3.35 15.71 13.70
CA HIS A 146 3.56 15.17 15.03
C HIS A 146 2.31 14.42 15.50
N VAL A 147 2.48 13.47 16.44
CA VAL A 147 1.35 12.74 17.01
C VAL A 147 0.42 13.59 17.88
N ASP A 148 0.91 14.72 18.39
CA ASP A 148 0.13 15.72 19.13
C ASP A 148 -0.69 16.65 18.21
N GLY A 149 -0.58 16.49 16.89
CA GLY A 149 -1.31 17.26 15.89
C GLY A 149 -0.56 18.45 15.30
N HIS A 150 0.64 18.79 15.81
CA HIS A 150 1.44 19.85 15.19
C HIS A 150 1.90 19.45 13.78
N LYS A 151 1.86 20.40 12.85
CA LYS A 151 2.24 20.19 11.45
C LYS A 151 3.24 21.25 11.00
N ALA A 152 4.14 20.83 10.12
CA ALA A 152 5.07 21.71 9.44
C ALA A 152 5.07 21.40 7.94
N GLY A 153 5.43 22.38 7.13
CA GLY A 153 5.52 22.24 5.69
C GLY A 153 4.17 21.97 5.00
N THR A 154 4.22 21.26 3.86
CA THR A 154 3.05 21.07 2.98
C THR A 154 2.61 19.61 2.96
N ALA A 155 1.31 19.38 3.16
CA ALA A 155 0.71 18.05 3.03
C ALA A 155 0.64 17.61 1.57
N VAL A 156 1.01 16.36 1.31
CA VAL A 156 0.89 15.75 -0.02
C VAL A 156 -0.28 14.79 -0.01
N VAL A 157 -1.24 15.00 -0.91
CA VAL A 157 -2.40 14.13 -1.08
C VAL A 157 -2.24 13.25 -2.32
N THR A 158 -2.68 12.02 -2.19
CA THR A 158 -2.79 11.09 -3.30
C THR A 158 -3.98 11.44 -4.19
N PRO A 159 -4.03 10.94 -5.45
CA PRO A 159 -5.20 11.09 -6.33
C PRO A 159 -6.52 10.60 -5.72
N GLY A 160 -6.47 9.69 -4.74
CA GLY A 160 -7.64 9.22 -3.99
C GLY A 160 -8.03 10.10 -2.80
N ASN A 161 -7.51 11.32 -2.70
CA ASN A 161 -7.71 12.27 -1.60
C ASN A 161 -7.32 11.69 -0.21
N ARG A 162 -6.29 10.85 -0.17
CA ARG A 162 -5.68 10.33 1.07
C ARG A 162 -4.32 10.96 1.27
N PRO A 163 -3.86 11.18 2.52
CA PRO A 163 -2.48 11.57 2.77
C PRO A 163 -1.50 10.57 2.13
N LEU A 164 -0.48 11.08 1.44
CA LEU A 164 0.60 10.25 0.93
C LEU A 164 1.40 9.65 2.09
N ALA A 165 1.71 10.48 3.08
CA ALA A 165 2.29 10.10 4.35
C ALA A 165 1.83 11.06 5.47
N GLY A 166 1.98 10.66 6.72
CA GLY A 166 1.68 11.49 7.89
C GLY A 166 1.30 10.65 9.11
N VAL A 167 0.74 11.29 10.14
CA VAL A 167 0.15 10.61 11.30
C VAL A 167 -1.36 10.45 11.15
N GLN A 168 -1.85 9.28 11.56
CA GLN A 168 -3.26 8.95 11.74
C GLN A 168 -3.44 8.01 12.94
N ASP A 169 -4.36 8.34 13.84
CA ASP A 169 -4.69 7.51 15.03
C ASP A 169 -3.44 7.14 15.86
N ALA A 170 -2.55 8.13 16.04
CA ALA A 170 -1.23 8.01 16.69
C ALA A 170 -0.22 7.06 15.99
N ALA A 171 -0.51 6.61 14.77
CA ALA A 171 0.39 5.83 13.94
C ALA A 171 0.87 6.64 12.73
N GLY A 172 2.12 6.45 12.36
CA GLY A 172 2.65 6.91 11.08
C GLY A 172 2.09 6.04 9.94
N ILE A 173 1.73 6.66 8.83
CA ILE A 173 1.17 5.98 7.67
C ILE A 173 1.88 6.39 6.38
N VAL A 174 1.97 5.46 5.42
CA VAL A 174 2.32 5.73 4.02
C VAL A 174 1.33 5.02 3.10
N SER A 175 0.74 5.74 2.15
CA SER A 175 -0.17 5.18 1.14
C SER A 175 0.60 4.44 0.03
N LEU A 176 0.68 3.11 0.10
CA LEU A 176 1.55 2.30 -0.76
C LEU A 176 1.09 2.20 -2.21
N ARG A 177 -0.22 2.28 -2.47
CA ARG A 177 -0.75 2.35 -3.85
C ARG A 177 -0.20 3.54 -4.64
N HIS A 178 0.25 4.58 -3.94
CA HIS A 178 0.80 5.80 -4.53
C HIS A 178 2.27 6.01 -4.17
N VAL A 179 2.98 4.93 -3.80
CA VAL A 179 4.39 4.98 -3.41
C VAL A 179 5.28 5.64 -4.45
N ARG A 180 4.90 5.61 -5.74
CA ARG A 180 5.63 6.32 -6.79
C ARG A 180 5.73 7.81 -6.51
N LEU A 181 4.71 8.45 -5.95
CA LEU A 181 4.73 9.88 -5.59
C LEU A 181 5.71 10.15 -4.45
N LEU A 182 6.07 9.15 -3.65
CA LEU A 182 6.98 9.29 -2.54
C LEU A 182 8.43 9.30 -3.01
N ARG A 183 9.24 10.21 -2.45
CA ARG A 183 10.71 10.14 -2.51
C ARG A 183 11.26 9.45 -1.26
N ARG A 184 10.88 9.93 -0.08
CA ARG A 184 11.32 9.41 1.22
C ARG A 184 10.38 9.82 2.36
N VAL A 185 10.42 9.05 3.45
CA VAL A 185 9.71 9.33 4.70
C VAL A 185 10.65 9.04 5.87
N LEU A 186 10.48 9.79 6.94
CA LEU A 186 11.18 9.63 8.20
C LEU A 186 10.15 9.41 9.31
N PHE A 187 10.33 8.38 10.12
CA PHE A 187 9.56 8.17 11.35
C PHE A 187 10.50 8.29 12.54
N VAL A 188 10.23 9.21 13.44
CA VAL A 188 11.02 9.39 14.66
C VAL A 188 10.36 8.61 15.79
N ALA A 189 11.11 7.75 16.48
CA ALA A 189 10.59 6.99 17.61
C ALA A 189 10.20 7.89 18.78
N GLY A 190 9.07 7.59 19.41
CA GLY A 190 8.72 8.10 20.74
C GLY A 190 9.47 7.33 21.83
N GLU A 191 8.81 7.09 22.96
CA GLU A 191 9.39 6.31 24.06
C GLU A 191 9.13 4.81 23.94
N THR A 192 8.27 4.39 23.00
CA THR A 192 8.00 2.98 22.71
C THR A 192 8.66 2.56 21.39
N PRO A 193 9.00 1.27 21.22
CA PRO A 193 9.57 0.77 19.98
C PRO A 193 8.69 1.08 18.77
N LEU A 194 9.33 1.38 17.64
CA LEU A 194 8.62 1.44 16.37
C LEU A 194 8.21 0.02 15.97
N THR A 195 6.96 -0.15 15.57
CA THR A 195 6.52 -1.40 14.93
C THR A 195 6.01 -1.08 13.55
N VAL A 196 6.70 -1.63 12.55
CA VAL A 196 6.35 -1.47 11.13
C VAL A 196 5.50 -2.65 10.71
N GLY A 197 4.34 -2.39 10.10
CA GLY A 197 3.44 -3.41 9.57
C GLY A 197 2.98 -3.11 8.15
N VAL A 198 2.76 -4.17 7.38
CA VAL A 198 2.18 -4.13 6.02
C VAL A 198 1.00 -5.08 5.88
N PHE A 199 0.30 -5.00 4.76
CA PHE A 199 -1.00 -5.67 4.55
C PHE A 199 -0.98 -7.21 4.68
N ASP A 200 0.16 -7.87 4.42
CA ASP A 200 0.30 -9.33 4.45
C ASP A 200 0.61 -9.86 5.86
N GLY A 201 0.66 -8.99 6.86
CA GLY A 201 0.94 -9.32 8.25
C GLY A 201 2.43 -9.41 8.59
N ALA A 202 3.33 -9.25 7.61
CA ALA A 202 4.74 -9.09 7.90
C ALA A 202 4.97 -7.83 8.75
N ALA A 203 5.88 -7.94 9.72
CA ALA A 203 6.21 -6.85 10.61
C ALA A 203 7.67 -6.89 11.03
N ALA A 204 8.21 -5.73 11.38
CA ALA A 204 9.53 -5.59 11.98
C ALA A 204 9.50 -4.51 13.07
N ALA A 205 10.25 -4.73 14.13
CA ALA A 205 10.43 -3.77 15.21
C ALA A 205 11.69 -2.93 15.01
N VAL A 206 11.70 -1.73 15.58
CA VAL A 206 12.92 -0.94 15.83
C VAL A 206 12.82 -0.49 17.28
N ALA A 207 13.81 -0.83 18.10
CA ALA A 207 13.86 -0.35 19.48
C ALA A 207 13.71 1.18 19.54
N ALA A 208 13.11 1.74 20.58
CA ALA A 208 12.97 3.21 20.69
C ALA A 208 14.33 3.91 20.79
N ARG A 209 15.29 3.21 21.40
CA ARG A 209 16.68 3.62 21.58
C ARG A 209 17.60 2.44 21.36
N ASN A 210 18.84 2.70 20.94
CA ASN A 210 19.89 1.68 20.95
C ASN A 210 20.54 1.53 22.34
N ASP A 211 21.51 0.63 22.44
CA ASP A 211 22.25 0.37 23.69
C ASP A 211 23.04 1.60 24.18
N ALA A 212 23.43 2.49 23.27
CA ALA A 212 24.08 3.77 23.60
C ALA A 212 23.09 4.88 24.01
N GLY A 213 21.79 4.59 24.07
CA GLY A 213 20.75 5.53 24.46
C GLY A 213 20.33 6.53 23.38
N LEU A 214 20.87 6.41 22.16
CA LEU A 214 20.49 7.20 20.99
C LEU A 214 19.08 6.85 20.55
N ARG A 215 18.31 7.84 20.10
CA ARG A 215 16.94 7.65 19.63
C ARG A 215 16.93 7.07 18.23
N SER A 216 16.05 6.09 18.03
CA SER A 216 15.88 5.47 16.73
C SER A 216 15.04 6.33 15.79
N VAL A 217 15.43 6.29 14.53
CA VAL A 217 14.75 6.91 13.41
C VAL A 217 14.63 5.86 12.32
N LEU A 218 13.41 5.62 11.83
CA LEU A 218 13.19 4.76 10.68
C LEU A 218 13.15 5.64 9.43
N TYR A 219 14.19 5.53 8.61
CA TYR A 219 14.27 6.15 7.31
C TYR A 219 13.72 5.21 6.24
N VAL A 220 12.73 5.68 5.48
CA VAL A 220 12.10 4.92 4.41
C VAL A 220 12.36 5.62 3.09
N ALA A 221 13.08 4.97 2.18
CA ALA A 221 13.37 5.49 0.86
C ALA A 221 12.70 4.66 -0.23
N ARG A 222 12.24 5.33 -1.28
CA ARG A 222 11.80 4.65 -2.49
C ARG A 222 13.01 4.30 -3.35
N VAL A 223 13.15 3.02 -3.68
CA VAL A 223 14.16 2.50 -4.60
C VAL A 223 13.45 1.84 -5.78
N GLY A 224 13.37 2.54 -6.92
CA GLY A 224 12.60 2.09 -8.08
C GLY A 224 11.10 1.98 -7.80
N ALA A 225 10.57 0.76 -7.68
CA ALA A 225 9.18 0.50 -7.31
C ALA A 225 9.02 -0.05 -5.87
N LEU A 226 10.13 -0.18 -5.14
CA LEU A 226 10.19 -0.81 -3.83
C LEU A 226 10.44 0.23 -2.74
N LEU A 227 10.16 -0.14 -1.50
CA LEU A 227 10.58 0.61 -0.32
C LEU A 227 11.73 -0.10 0.39
N GLU A 228 12.74 0.68 0.74
CA GLU A 228 13.82 0.26 1.62
C GLU A 228 13.67 0.97 2.97
N LEU A 229 13.76 0.20 4.03
CA LEU A 229 13.61 0.64 5.41
C LEU A 229 14.98 0.56 6.08
N ARG A 230 15.38 1.64 6.73
CA ARG A 230 16.65 1.75 7.43
C ARG A 230 16.44 2.24 8.86
N ALA A 231 16.99 1.52 9.83
CA ALA A 231 17.12 2.00 11.20
C ALA A 231 18.39 2.86 11.31
N GLU A 232 18.21 4.09 11.77
CA GLU A 232 19.24 5.08 11.99
C GLU A 232 19.13 5.62 13.42
N PHE A 233 20.20 6.18 13.97
CA PHE A 233 20.24 6.60 15.37
C PHE A 233 20.76 8.03 15.51
N VAL A 234 20.10 8.81 16.36
CA VAL A 234 20.41 10.23 16.60
C VAL A 234 20.43 10.56 18.08
N ALA A 235 21.01 11.71 18.44
CA ALA A 235 20.98 12.21 19.80
C ALA A 235 19.54 12.25 20.34
N ALA A 236 19.31 11.71 21.53
CA ALA A 236 17.95 11.43 21.99
C ALA A 236 17.15 12.66 22.42
N ASP A 237 17.85 13.73 22.76
CA ASP A 237 17.37 15.06 23.11
C ASP A 237 17.24 16.00 21.89
N ALA A 238 17.65 15.55 20.69
CA ALA A 238 17.48 16.33 19.47
C ALA A 238 16.00 16.64 19.21
N SER A 239 15.72 17.93 18.94
CA SER A 239 14.40 18.37 18.53
C SER A 239 14.01 17.75 17.19
N ASP A 240 12.70 17.59 16.93
CA ASP A 240 12.22 17.05 15.67
C ASP A 240 12.74 17.83 14.46
N ALA A 241 12.74 19.17 14.54
CA ALA A 241 13.28 20.03 13.49
C ALA A 241 14.78 19.78 13.23
N ALA A 242 15.58 19.56 14.28
CA ALA A 242 17.00 19.23 14.13
C ALA A 242 17.19 17.85 13.49
N ILE A 243 16.41 16.85 13.91
CA ILE A 243 16.43 15.51 13.30
C ILE A 243 16.09 15.61 11.81
N TRP A 244 15.00 16.29 11.45
CA TRP A 244 14.62 16.44 10.04
C TRP A 244 15.73 17.11 9.21
N ALA A 245 16.40 18.13 9.76
CA ALA A 245 17.52 18.79 9.12
C ALA A 245 18.74 17.87 8.94
N ILE A 246 19.07 17.02 9.92
CA ILE A 246 20.14 16.01 9.81
C ILE A 246 19.87 15.06 8.63
N PHE A 247 18.60 14.69 8.42
CA PHE A 247 18.19 13.87 7.27
C PHE A 247 17.91 14.68 5.99
N GLY A 248 18.22 15.98 5.99
CA GLY A 248 18.14 16.85 4.82
C GLY A 248 16.72 17.16 4.36
N PHE A 249 15.72 17.14 5.25
CA PHE A 249 14.38 17.63 4.94
C PHE A 249 14.34 19.16 5.05
N ASN A 250 13.74 19.82 4.07
CA ASN A 250 13.50 21.26 4.08
C ASN A 250 11.99 21.50 3.90
N MET A 251 11.31 21.91 4.97
CA MET A 251 9.84 21.99 5.00
C MET A 251 9.31 23.02 4.00
N THR A 252 8.45 22.58 3.08
CA THR A 252 7.89 23.46 2.05
C THR A 252 6.87 24.40 2.65
N ILE A 253 7.10 25.70 2.54
CA ILE A 253 6.15 26.72 3.01
C ILE A 253 4.84 26.59 2.23
N PRO A 254 3.69 26.37 2.89
CA PRO A 254 2.40 26.36 2.21
C PRO A 254 2.15 27.72 1.56
N LEU A 255 2.00 27.75 0.24
CA LEU A 255 1.52 28.95 -0.45
C LEU A 255 0.04 29.12 -0.12
N ASP A 256 -0.31 30.26 0.50
CA ASP A 256 -1.70 30.60 0.75
C ASP A 256 -2.42 30.79 -0.59
N GLN A 257 -3.30 29.83 -0.93
CA GLN A 257 -4.05 29.84 -2.20
C GLN A 257 -4.98 31.07 -2.32
N ARG A 258 -5.21 31.82 -1.23
CA ARG A 258 -5.97 33.08 -1.26
C ARG A 258 -5.19 34.23 -1.92
N VAL A 259 -3.86 34.16 -1.95
CA VAL A 259 -3.00 35.18 -2.55
C VAL A 259 -2.94 35.04 -4.08
N LEU A 260 -3.10 33.83 -4.61
CA LEU A 260 -3.06 33.54 -6.06
C LEU A 260 -4.40 33.77 -6.79
N ARG A 261 -5.45 34.19 -6.08
CA ARG A 261 -6.79 34.47 -6.65
C ARG A 261 -7.18 35.95 -6.61
N ARG A 262 -6.24 36.86 -6.41
CA ARG A 262 -6.45 38.30 -6.53
C ARG A 262 -5.77 38.85 -7.78
#